data_AF-A0A2G2PGS3-F1
#
_entry.id   AF-A0A2G2PGS3-F1
#
_cell.length_a   1.000
_cell.length_b   1.000
_cell.length_c   1.000
_cell.angle_alpha   90.00
_cell.angle_beta   90.00
_cell.angle_gamma   90.00
#
_symmetry.space_group_name_H-M   'P 1'
#
loop_
_entity.id
_entity.type
_entity.pdbx_description
1 polymer ?
#
loop_
_entity_poly.entity_id
_entity_poly.type
_entity_poly.pdbx_seq_one_letter_code
_entity_poly.pdbx_strand_id
1 'polypeptide(L)'
;MSYKIEESQYFCTNMPTIFHNHIIYSITDINGIITNVSNAFCLETGYQRKDIIGKTHSFLRAPNFPDEIYKDLWDTITKDNIWKGQINNLRKDGISYWTNSIIQPIFDEKNKKIAYLAIRQNITREKE
;
A
#
# COMPACT_ATOMS: atom_id res chain seq x y z
N MET A 1 5.38 -30.70 7.26
CA MET A 1 4.42 -29.81 7.94
C MET A 1 4.82 -28.36 7.67
N SER A 2 4.86 -27.99 6.37
CA SER A 2 5.43 -26.75 5.84
C SER A 2 4.49 -26.03 4.85
N TYR A 3 3.32 -26.60 4.56
CA TYR A 3 2.42 -26.18 3.48
C TYR A 3 1.60 -24.91 3.75
N LYS A 4 1.73 -24.34 4.95
CA LYS A 4 0.69 -23.49 5.54
C LYS A 4 1.17 -22.03 5.75
N ILE A 5 2.49 -21.86 5.92
CA ILE A 5 3.21 -20.57 5.80
C ILE A 5 3.08 -19.98 4.39
N GLU A 6 2.99 -20.84 3.37
CA GLU A 6 2.84 -20.41 1.98
C GLU A 6 1.53 -19.67 1.74
N GLU A 7 0.38 -20.08 2.28
CA GLU A 7 -0.94 -19.60 1.81
C GLU A 7 -1.17 -18.08 1.91
N SER A 8 -0.73 -17.42 2.99
CA SER A 8 -0.92 -15.98 3.19
C SER A 8 0.04 -15.13 2.36
N GLN A 9 1.30 -15.55 2.22
CA GLN A 9 2.26 -14.96 1.27
C GLN A 9 1.90 -15.30 -0.18
N TYR A 10 1.37 -16.50 -0.43
CA TYR A 10 0.94 -17.03 -1.71
C TYR A 10 -0.28 -16.27 -2.22
N PHE A 11 -1.27 -15.97 -1.38
CA PHE A 11 -2.43 -15.17 -1.79
C PHE A 11 -2.03 -13.74 -2.19
N CYS A 12 -1.08 -13.17 -1.46
CA CYS A 12 -0.49 -11.86 -1.78
C CYS A 12 0.34 -11.87 -3.08
N THR A 13 0.96 -13.00 -3.40
CA THR A 13 1.86 -13.17 -4.56
C THR A 13 1.11 -13.68 -5.80
N ASN A 14 -0.01 -14.39 -5.61
CA ASN A 14 -0.87 -14.98 -6.65
C ASN A 14 -2.25 -14.32 -6.67
N MET A 15 -2.28 -12.99 -6.51
CA MET A 15 -3.48 -12.23 -6.81
C MET A 15 -3.92 -12.49 -8.26
N PRO A 16 -5.20 -12.80 -8.52
CA PRO A 16 -5.67 -13.01 -9.88
C PRO A 16 -5.35 -11.79 -10.74
N THR A 17 -5.02 -12.00 -12.01
CA THR A 17 -4.62 -10.93 -12.95
C THR A 17 -5.61 -9.76 -12.98
N ILE A 18 -6.91 -10.04 -12.82
CA ILE A 18 -7.95 -9.00 -12.74
C ILE A 18 -7.73 -8.06 -11.55
N PHE A 19 -7.42 -8.58 -10.35
CA PHE A 19 -7.10 -7.77 -9.17
C PHE A 19 -5.81 -6.99 -9.41
N HIS A 20 -4.79 -7.64 -9.95
CA HIS A 20 -3.49 -7.01 -10.20
C HIS A 20 -3.58 -5.82 -11.16
N ASN A 21 -4.48 -5.89 -12.16
CA ASN A 21 -4.64 -4.85 -13.16
C ASN A 21 -5.65 -3.76 -12.79
N HIS A 22 -6.57 -4.00 -11.84
CA HIS A 22 -7.66 -3.06 -11.55
C HIS A 22 -7.69 -2.54 -10.11
N ILE A 23 -6.98 -3.17 -9.18
CA ILE A 23 -6.96 -2.76 -7.78
C ILE A 23 -5.60 -2.15 -7.45
N ILE A 24 -5.60 -0.92 -6.97
CA ILE A 24 -4.39 -0.22 -6.56
C ILE A 24 -3.97 -0.77 -5.19
N TYR A 25 -2.97 -1.66 -5.17
CA TYR A 25 -2.46 -2.21 -3.92
C TYR A 25 -0.94 -2.16 -3.83
N SER A 26 -0.45 -2.17 -2.59
CA SER A 26 0.96 -2.35 -2.26
C SER A 26 1.10 -3.21 -1.02
N ILE A 27 2.17 -3.98 -0.96
CA ILE A 27 2.56 -4.81 0.18
C ILE A 27 3.93 -4.35 0.65
N THR A 28 4.10 -4.31 1.96
CA THR A 28 5.35 -3.91 2.61
C THR A 28 5.80 -4.95 3.61
N ASP A 29 7.08 -4.94 3.96
CA ASP A 29 7.56 -5.58 5.18
C ASP A 29 7.10 -4.82 6.45
N ILE A 30 7.47 -5.32 7.63
CA ILE A 30 7.13 -4.69 8.91
C ILE A 30 7.75 -3.30 9.12
N ASN A 31 8.75 -2.92 8.32
CA ASN A 31 9.42 -1.62 8.35
C ASN A 31 8.81 -0.64 7.34
N GLY A 32 7.78 -1.03 6.59
CA GLY A 32 7.15 -0.20 5.56
C GLY A 32 7.90 -0.17 4.22
N ILE A 33 8.87 -1.06 4.01
CA ILE A 33 9.57 -1.18 2.74
C ILE A 33 8.71 -1.98 1.77
N ILE A 34 8.43 -1.41 0.60
CA ILE A 34 7.56 -2.01 -0.41
C ILE A 34 8.22 -3.25 -1.01
N THR A 35 7.57 -4.38 -0.85
CA THR A 35 7.99 -5.70 -1.37
C THR A 35 7.20 -6.10 -2.60
N ASN A 36 5.96 -5.60 -2.75
CA ASN A 36 5.12 -5.87 -3.92
C ASN A 36 4.12 -4.73 -4.19
N VAL A 37 3.70 -4.59 -5.45
CA VAL A 37 2.67 -3.64 -5.91
C VAL A 37 1.83 -4.25 -7.02
N SER A 38 0.67 -3.67 -7.30
CA SER A 38 -0.15 -4.06 -8.46
C SER A 38 0.28 -3.35 -9.75
N ASN A 39 -0.17 -3.82 -10.91
CA ASN A 39 -0.02 -3.07 -12.16
C ASN A 39 -0.84 -1.77 -12.13
N ALA A 40 -2.03 -1.80 -11.52
CA ALA A 40 -2.83 -0.60 -11.31
C ALA A 40 -2.07 0.45 -10.49
N PHE A 41 -1.29 0.04 -9.47
CA PHE A 41 -0.45 0.96 -8.70
C PHE A 41 0.63 1.62 -9.56
N CYS A 42 1.31 0.86 -10.41
CA CYS A 42 2.30 1.42 -11.33
C CYS A 42 1.66 2.43 -12.29
N LEU A 43 0.49 2.11 -12.85
CA LEU A 43 -0.25 3.00 -13.77
C LEU A 43 -0.73 4.27 -13.09
N GLU A 44 -1.28 4.14 -11.89
CA GLU A 44 -1.80 5.27 -11.11
C GLU A 44 -0.68 6.23 -10.67
N THR A 45 0.46 5.69 -10.26
CA THR A 45 1.58 6.50 -9.76
C THR A 45 2.50 7.01 -10.87
N GLY A 46 2.50 6.36 -12.04
CA GLY A 46 3.44 6.61 -13.14
C GLY A 46 4.85 6.04 -12.91
N TYR A 47 5.08 5.31 -11.82
CA TYR A 47 6.37 4.68 -11.53
C TYR A 47 6.43 3.25 -12.07
N GLN A 48 7.61 2.85 -12.54
CA GLN A 48 7.85 1.45 -12.88
C GLN A 48 8.08 0.64 -11.61
N ARG A 49 7.65 -0.62 -11.60
CA ARG A 49 7.85 -1.55 -10.47
C ARG A 49 9.28 -1.52 -9.91
N LYS A 50 10.29 -1.57 -10.80
CA LYS A 50 11.72 -1.53 -10.43
C LYS A 50 12.13 -0.25 -9.67
N ASP A 51 11.41 0.85 -9.89
CA ASP A 51 11.67 2.13 -9.22
C ASP A 51 10.96 2.19 -7.85
N ILE A 52 10.04 1.27 -7.56
CA ILE A 52 9.18 1.24 -6.37
C ILE A 52 9.66 0.22 -5.33
N ILE A 53 9.99 -1.00 -5.77
CA ILE A 53 10.40 -2.08 -4.87
C ILE A 53 11.65 -1.65 -4.08
N GLY A 54 11.64 -1.91 -2.77
CA GLY A 54 12.73 -1.54 -1.86
C GLY A 54 12.65 -0.12 -1.29
N LYS A 55 11.62 0.66 -1.63
CA LYS A 55 11.38 2.00 -1.06
C LYS A 55 10.21 2.00 -0.09
N THR A 56 10.13 3.02 0.76
CA THR A 56 8.89 3.36 1.49
C THR A 56 7.97 4.20 0.62
N HIS A 57 6.70 4.40 0.98
CA HIS A 57 5.76 5.25 0.24
C HIS A 57 6.08 6.76 0.26
N SER A 58 7.19 7.18 0.86
CA SER A 58 7.55 8.60 0.98
C SER A 58 7.71 9.31 -0.37
N PHE A 59 8.11 8.59 -1.43
CA PHE A 59 8.24 9.14 -2.79
C PHE A 59 6.92 9.57 -3.42
N LEU A 60 5.77 9.17 -2.85
CA LEU A 60 4.44 9.58 -3.28
C LEU A 60 3.90 10.78 -2.49
N ARG A 61 4.60 11.27 -1.46
CA ARG A 61 4.07 12.34 -0.61
C ARG A 61 3.99 13.65 -1.38
N ALA A 62 2.83 14.30 -1.35
CA ALA A 62 2.71 15.68 -1.80
C ALA A 62 3.46 16.61 -0.82
N PRO A 63 4.16 17.67 -1.28
CA PRO A 63 5.04 18.50 -0.45
C PRO A 63 4.40 19.18 0.78
N ASN A 64 3.07 19.36 0.79
CA ASN A 64 2.33 20.07 1.83
C ASN A 64 1.26 19.21 2.51
N PHE A 65 1.38 17.88 2.45
CA PHE A 65 0.40 17.00 3.10
C PHE A 65 0.69 16.87 4.61
N PRO A 66 -0.31 17.00 5.50
CA PRO A 66 -0.08 17.04 6.95
C PRO A 66 0.61 15.78 7.48
N ASP A 67 1.68 15.96 8.26
CA ASP A 67 2.42 14.86 8.87
C ASP A 67 1.59 14.10 9.91
N GLU A 68 0.58 14.76 10.50
CA GLU A 68 -0.35 14.17 11.46
C GLU A 68 -1.09 12.97 10.88
N ILE A 69 -1.41 12.98 9.58
CA ILE A 69 -2.08 11.86 8.91
C ILE A 69 -1.16 10.63 8.86
N TYR A 70 0.13 10.84 8.58
CA TYR A 70 1.10 9.74 8.58
C TYR A 70 1.41 9.25 9.99
N LYS A 71 1.41 10.14 10.97
CA LYS A 71 1.55 9.76 12.37
C LYS A 71 0.39 8.88 12.82
N ASP A 72 -0.85 9.31 12.57
CA ASP A 72 -2.06 8.54 12.86
C ASP A 72 -2.06 7.17 12.17
N LEU A 73 -1.65 7.13 10.90
CA LEU A 73 -1.45 5.89 10.15
C LEU A 73 -0.52 4.94 10.88
N TRP A 74 0.70 5.39 11.20
CA TRP A 74 1.71 4.55 11.85
C TRP A 74 1.25 4.12 13.24
N ASP A 75 0.75 5.04 14.06
CA ASP A 75 0.24 4.75 15.41
C ASP A 75 -0.89 3.71 15.39
N THR A 76 -1.68 3.67 14.32
CA THR A 76 -2.77 2.70 14.13
C THR A 76 -2.24 1.33 13.72
N ILE A 77 -1.49 1.24 12.62
CA ILE A 77 -1.08 -0.06 12.06
C ILE A 77 0.00 -0.75 12.89
N THR A 78 0.82 0.00 13.64
CA THR A 78 1.80 -0.61 14.54
C THR A 78 1.13 -1.28 15.74
N LYS A 79 -0.06 -0.81 16.15
CA LYS A 79 -0.92 -1.40 17.19
C LYS A 79 -1.86 -2.47 16.64
N ASP A 80 -1.55 -3.00 15.46
CA ASP A 80 -2.27 -4.10 14.82
C ASP A 80 -3.73 -3.77 14.42
N ASN A 81 -4.07 -2.48 14.33
CA ASN A 81 -5.37 -2.01 13.89
C ASN A 81 -5.40 -1.70 12.39
N ILE A 82 -6.61 -1.70 11.81
CA ILE A 82 -6.85 -1.28 10.43
C ILE A 82 -6.89 0.25 10.39
N TRP A 83 -6.08 0.85 9.54
CA TRP A 83 -6.13 2.29 9.28
C TRP A 83 -6.96 2.59 8.02
N LYS A 84 -7.71 3.69 8.07
CA LYS A 84 -8.48 4.21 6.95
C LYS A 84 -8.32 5.71 6.86
N GLY A 85 -8.05 6.24 5.68
CA GLY A 85 -7.94 7.68 5.50
C GLY A 85 -7.73 8.10 4.06
N GLN A 86 -7.87 9.40 3.83
CA GLN A 86 -7.64 10.01 2.53
C GLN A 86 -6.24 10.61 2.48
N ILE A 87 -5.50 10.34 1.40
CA ILE A 87 -4.13 10.82 1.21
C ILE A 87 -4.02 11.50 -0.14
N ASN A 88 -3.48 12.72 -0.16
CA ASN A 88 -3.04 13.40 -1.37
C ASN A 88 -1.62 12.93 -1.71
N ASN A 89 -1.46 12.34 -2.89
CA ASN A 89 -0.21 11.80 -3.38
C ASN A 89 0.26 12.56 -4.61
N LEU A 90 1.54 12.43 -4.93
CA LEU A 90 2.18 13.02 -6.11
C LEU A 90 2.63 11.91 -7.07
N ARG A 91 2.17 11.99 -8.31
CA ARG A 91 2.61 11.09 -9.39
C ARG A 91 4.04 11.42 -9.83
N LYS A 92 4.66 10.51 -10.58
CA LYS A 92 6.02 10.70 -11.15
C LYS A 92 6.14 11.94 -12.03
N ASP A 93 5.06 12.32 -12.71
CA ASP A 93 4.95 13.49 -13.59
C ASP A 93 4.65 14.80 -12.83
N GLY A 94 4.51 14.75 -11.49
CA GLY A 94 4.22 15.90 -10.65
C GLY A 94 2.73 16.24 -10.52
N ILE A 95 1.83 15.42 -11.07
CA ILE A 95 0.38 15.62 -10.92
C ILE A 95 -0.08 15.06 -9.57
N SER A 96 -0.75 15.89 -8.78
CA SER A 96 -1.35 15.49 -7.51
C SER A 96 -2.63 14.69 -7.71
N TYR A 97 -2.87 13.70 -6.85
CA TYR A 97 -4.07 12.86 -6.90
C TYR A 97 -4.48 12.39 -5.51
N TRP A 98 -5.78 12.26 -5.28
CA TRP A 98 -6.31 11.83 -3.99
C TRP A 98 -6.65 10.34 -3.99
N THR A 99 -6.35 9.69 -2.88
CA THR A 99 -6.73 8.29 -2.65
C THR A 99 -7.49 8.13 -1.36
N ASN A 100 -8.55 7.32 -1.37
CA ASN A 100 -9.08 6.70 -0.16
C ASN A 100 -8.32 5.39 0.08
N SER A 101 -7.67 5.26 1.23
CA SER A 101 -6.74 4.18 1.53
C SER A 101 -7.20 3.37 2.74
N ILE A 102 -7.09 2.05 2.64
CA ILE A 102 -7.27 1.10 3.73
C ILE A 102 -5.96 0.33 3.89
N ILE A 103 -5.41 0.30 5.10
CA ILE A 103 -4.14 -0.36 5.40
C ILE A 103 -4.35 -1.29 6.57
N GLN A 104 -3.93 -2.55 6.41
CA GLN A 104 -4.05 -3.57 7.44
C GLN A 104 -2.72 -4.32 7.65
N PRO A 105 -2.40 -4.69 8.90
CA PRO A 105 -1.34 -5.66 9.18
C PRO A 105 -1.70 -7.05 8.64
N ILE A 106 -0.69 -7.79 8.20
CA ILE A 106 -0.78 -9.20 7.80
C ILE A 106 -0.01 -10.01 8.83
N PHE A 107 -0.63 -11.10 9.30
CA PHE A 107 -0.06 -12.01 10.27
C PHE A 107 0.21 -13.38 9.64
N ASP A 108 1.26 -14.04 10.11
CA ASP A 108 1.46 -15.46 9.85
C ASP A 108 0.56 -16.32 10.76
N GLU A 109 0.63 -17.64 10.58
CA GLU A 109 -0.17 -18.60 11.36
C GLU A 109 0.16 -18.62 12.85
N LYS A 110 1.32 -18.08 13.25
CA LYS A 110 1.74 -17.96 14.65
C LYS A 110 1.33 -16.61 15.24
N ASN A 111 0.46 -15.88 14.55
CA ASN A 111 0.00 -14.54 14.92
C ASN A 111 1.15 -13.52 15.01
N LYS A 112 2.24 -13.74 14.28
CA LYS A 112 3.33 -12.77 14.15
C LYS A 112 3.05 -11.87 12.96
N LYS A 113 3.09 -10.55 13.16
CA LYS A 113 3.00 -9.58 12.06
C LYS A 113 4.19 -9.74 11.12
N ILE A 114 3.91 -9.90 9.83
CA ILE A 114 4.92 -10.14 8.79
C ILE A 114 4.96 -9.05 7.72
N ALA A 115 3.87 -8.30 7.55
CA ALA A 115 3.72 -7.33 6.48
C ALA A 115 2.57 -6.34 6.75
N TYR A 116 2.45 -5.33 5.89
CA TYR A 116 1.23 -4.53 5.74
C TYR A 116 0.71 -4.60 4.30
N LEU A 117 -0.61 -4.72 4.14
CA LEU A 117 -1.32 -4.60 2.88
C LEU A 117 -2.07 -3.27 2.85
N ALA A 118 -1.88 -2.51 1.77
CA ALA A 118 -2.65 -1.30 1.51
C ALA A 118 -3.43 -1.44 0.20
N ILE A 119 -4.72 -1.13 0.25
CA ILE A 119 -5.61 -1.00 -0.93
C ILE A 119 -6.06 0.45 -1.03
N ARG A 120 -6.16 0.95 -2.26
CA ARG A 120 -6.48 2.36 -2.55
C ARG A 120 -7.52 2.47 -3.63
N GLN A 121 -8.32 3.53 -3.53
CA GLN A 121 -9.22 3.98 -4.57
C GLN A 121 -8.84 5.41 -4.93
N ASN A 122 -8.66 5.71 -6.20
CA ASN A 122 -8.51 7.10 -6.66
C ASN A 122 -9.86 7.82 -6.50
N ILE A 123 -9.86 8.91 -5.75
CA ILE A 123 -11.03 9.75 -5.47
C ILE A 123 -10.81 11.20 -5.94
N THR A 124 -9.87 11.42 -6.84
CA THR A 124 -9.48 12.78 -7.31
C THR A 124 -10.68 13.51 -7.90
N ARG A 125 -11.52 12.82 -8.69
CA ARG A 125 -12.76 13.39 -9.26
C ARG A 125 -13.82 13.76 -8.22
N GLU A 126 -13.77 13.20 -7.02
CA GLU A 126 -14.68 13.55 -5.92
C GLU A 126 -14.20 14.80 -5.15
N LYS A 127 -13.00 15.27 -5.47
CA LYS A 127 -12.35 16.44 -4.84
C LYS A 127 -12.33 17.68 -5.75
N GLU A 128 -12.78 17.52 -7.00
CA GLU A 128 -13.01 18.59 -7.98
C GLU A 128 -14.44 19.12 -7.87
#